data_AF-A0A3D0LDK9-F1
#
_entry.id   AF-A0A3D0LDK9-F1
#
_cell.length_a   1.000
_cell.length_b   1.000
_cell.length_c   1.000
_cell.angle_alpha   90.00
_cell.angle_beta   90.00
_cell.angle_gamma   90.00
#
_symmetry.space_group_name_H-M   'P 1'
#
loop_
_entity.id
_entity.type
_entity.pdbx_description
1 polymer ?
#
loop_
_entity_poly.entity_id
_entity_poly.type
_entity_poly.pdbx_seq_one_letter_code
_entity_poly.pdbx_strand_id
1 'polypeptide(L)'
;MFRNMKISLKILLVILIMSLGSLIVVFSASYYFMNSMVDEFQQTNITLGINSSEVTKASLMSQTEYYLLQLIQKQANNANNELHEVNRAVTEASKYTQHLFETQGNLIGHDMPRPDETEMGVASSKYFLAKGVEATPEVMQEVYTLSYCEYMFAPTLEQNPILDNIYIGTVSGISYRYSRSNAFNPDYDPRQRDWYKAAISHPDQLVWLPTYTDSYGNVCITAAMTYRNADGHVAGVVASDVLLTSIINEVMNMKIGETGSTLILDSDLNFIAHPSMNNPFFNSDLRGHFSGTDFIKSIHSSDSSIMQTVYEGKDSYVAFSKMAETGWIFCATIETGEVTAPALEAKAQNDILTETSQRNMQDQIFNILRLFMIFFSIMGITVVMTSFAVTGTITRPIQRLASSVLKIGKGEFNEKIPVESGDEVGQLADRFNTMQDDLKNYMQNIKKVTAEKERIGTELSVATNIQAHMLPTVFPPYPDRPEIDIYASMNPAKEVGGDFYDFFFADETHFAMVIADVSGKGVPAALFMVITKTLIKDHVQQM
;
A
#
# COMPACT_ATOMS: atom_id res chain seq x y z
N MET A 1 10.50 -32.31 -37.61
CA MET A 1 9.12 -32.16 -38.16
C MET A 1 9.05 -31.23 -39.38
N PHE A 2 9.83 -30.13 -39.46
CA PHE A 2 9.75 -29.13 -40.53
C PHE A 2 10.25 -29.52 -41.93
N ARG A 3 10.88 -30.69 -42.13
CA ARG A 3 11.65 -30.95 -43.36
C ARG A 3 10.76 -31.19 -44.60
N ASN A 4 9.56 -31.77 -44.43
CA ASN A 4 8.65 -32.13 -45.53
C ASN A 4 7.42 -31.21 -45.70
N MET A 5 7.34 -30.10 -44.96
CA MET A 5 6.19 -29.18 -45.04
C MET A 5 6.32 -28.21 -46.22
N LYS A 6 5.19 -27.87 -46.86
CA LYS A 6 5.11 -26.79 -47.85
C LYS A 6 5.62 -25.47 -47.23
N ILE A 7 6.33 -24.66 -48.01
CA ILE A 7 6.94 -23.40 -47.55
C ILE A 7 5.89 -22.46 -46.89
N SER A 8 4.67 -22.40 -47.43
CA SER A 8 3.54 -21.68 -46.85
C SER A 8 3.28 -22.06 -45.39
N LEU A 9 3.27 -23.36 -45.11
CA LEU A 9 2.97 -23.89 -43.79
C LEU A 9 4.11 -23.63 -42.81
N LYS A 10 5.37 -23.58 -43.28
CA LYS A 10 6.53 -23.23 -42.43
C LYS A 10 6.50 -21.76 -42.01
N ILE A 11 6.25 -20.85 -42.97
CA ILE A 11 6.17 -19.41 -42.69
C ILE A 11 5.03 -19.12 -41.72
N LEU A 12 3.85 -19.71 -41.96
CA LEU A 12 2.69 -19.64 -41.07
C LEU A 12 3.04 -20.07 -39.64
N LEU A 13 3.66 -21.25 -39.50
CA LEU A 13 3.95 -21.84 -38.19
C LEU A 13 5.00 -21.03 -37.43
N VAL A 14 5.99 -20.44 -38.11
CA VAL A 14 6.99 -19.56 -37.49
C VAL A 14 6.35 -18.27 -36.98
N ILE A 15 5.51 -17.61 -37.77
CA ILE A 15 4.81 -16.38 -37.36
C ILE A 15 3.89 -16.67 -36.17
N LEU A 16 3.14 -17.77 -36.24
CA LEU A 16 2.18 -18.15 -35.21
C LEU A 16 2.87 -18.54 -33.90
N ILE A 17 4.01 -19.27 -33.96
CA ILE A 17 4.78 -19.61 -32.76
C ILE A 17 5.43 -18.36 -32.13
N MET A 18 6.05 -17.48 -32.93
CA MET A 18 6.68 -16.26 -32.39
C MET A 18 5.65 -15.33 -31.75
N SER A 19 4.53 -15.08 -32.43
CA SER A 19 3.45 -14.24 -31.91
C SER A 19 2.81 -14.83 -30.65
N LEU A 20 2.38 -16.09 -30.69
CA LEU A 20 1.74 -16.76 -29.55
C LEU A 20 2.70 -16.89 -28.36
N GLY A 21 3.98 -17.17 -28.61
CA GLY A 21 5.02 -17.22 -27.58
C GLY A 21 5.19 -15.90 -26.85
N SER A 22 5.31 -14.78 -27.58
CA SER A 22 5.40 -13.44 -26.97
C SER A 22 4.16 -13.10 -26.14
N LEU A 23 2.99 -13.52 -26.61
CA LEU A 23 1.70 -13.33 -25.97
C LEU A 23 1.65 -13.96 -24.57
N ILE A 24 2.04 -15.23 -24.51
CA ILE A 24 2.03 -16.03 -23.27
C ILE A 24 3.00 -15.44 -22.25
N VAL A 25 4.18 -14.99 -22.70
CA VAL A 25 5.17 -14.37 -21.83
C VAL A 25 4.63 -13.06 -21.23
N VAL A 26 4.06 -12.18 -22.05
CA VAL A 26 3.50 -10.91 -21.59
C VAL A 26 2.32 -11.13 -20.64
N PHE A 27 1.43 -12.07 -20.96
CA PHE A 27 0.29 -12.41 -20.11
C PHE A 27 0.74 -12.97 -18.76
N SER A 28 1.68 -13.92 -18.76
CA SER A 28 2.18 -14.56 -17.53
C SER A 28 2.90 -13.55 -16.65
N ALA A 29 3.73 -12.68 -17.24
CA ALA A 29 4.40 -11.60 -16.51
C ALA A 29 3.37 -10.63 -15.91
N SER A 30 2.39 -10.18 -16.69
CA SER A 30 1.34 -9.26 -16.22
C SER A 30 0.52 -9.86 -15.08
N TYR A 31 0.14 -11.14 -15.20
CA TYR A 31 -0.59 -11.87 -14.16
C TYR A 31 0.22 -11.96 -12.87
N TYR A 32 1.50 -12.32 -12.98
CA TYR A 32 2.41 -12.39 -11.84
C TYR A 32 2.56 -11.04 -11.14
N PHE A 33 2.81 -9.95 -11.88
CA PHE A 33 2.94 -8.62 -11.30
C PHE A 33 1.65 -8.14 -10.63
N MET A 34 0.48 -8.39 -11.26
CA MET A 34 -0.81 -8.04 -10.65
C MET A 34 -1.04 -8.80 -9.34
N ASN A 35 -0.78 -10.10 -9.30
CA ASN A 35 -0.98 -10.88 -8.07
C ASN A 35 -0.01 -10.45 -6.98
N SER A 36 1.27 -10.23 -7.33
CA SER A 36 2.28 -9.72 -6.40
C SER A 36 1.90 -8.35 -5.82
N MET A 37 1.33 -7.46 -6.65
CA MET A 37 0.89 -6.13 -6.21
C MET A 37 -0.28 -6.22 -5.22
N VAL A 38 -1.22 -7.16 -5.41
CA VAL A 38 -2.31 -7.40 -4.45
C VAL A 38 -1.76 -7.85 -3.11
N ASP A 39 -0.88 -8.85 -3.14
CA ASP A 39 -0.30 -9.42 -1.92
C ASP A 39 0.47 -8.35 -1.13
N GLU A 40 1.28 -7.53 -1.83
CA GLU A 40 2.02 -6.41 -1.24
C GLU A 40 1.10 -5.33 -0.68
N PHE A 41 0.05 -4.96 -1.41
CA PHE A 41 -0.93 -3.96 -0.96
C PHE A 41 -1.72 -4.45 0.26
N GLN A 42 -2.11 -5.72 0.30
CA GLN A 42 -2.78 -6.32 1.46
C GLN A 42 -1.88 -6.31 2.69
N GLN A 43 -0.64 -6.79 2.55
CA GLN A 43 0.31 -6.77 3.66
C GLN A 43 0.57 -5.35 4.17
N THR A 44 0.72 -4.39 3.25
CA THR A 44 0.95 -2.98 3.61
C THR A 44 -0.23 -2.40 4.38
N ASN A 45 -1.47 -2.60 3.92
CA ASN A 45 -2.66 -2.08 4.61
C ASN A 45 -2.89 -2.74 5.96
N ILE A 46 -2.73 -4.07 6.07
CA ILE A 46 -2.87 -4.78 7.35
C ILE A 46 -1.82 -4.26 8.34
N THR A 47 -0.58 -4.15 7.90
CA THR A 47 0.53 -3.67 8.75
C THR A 47 0.33 -2.21 9.16
N LEU A 48 -0.07 -1.34 8.21
CA LEU A 48 -0.36 0.06 8.49
C LEU A 48 -1.54 0.21 9.44
N GLY A 49 -2.61 -0.58 9.27
CA GLY A 49 -3.77 -0.59 10.15
C GLY A 49 -3.43 -1.02 11.58
N ILE A 50 -2.65 -2.09 11.74
CA ILE A 50 -2.18 -2.56 13.06
C ILE A 50 -1.28 -1.52 13.71
N ASN A 51 -0.24 -1.05 13.00
CA ASN A 51 0.72 -0.08 13.55
C ASN A 51 0.04 1.24 13.91
N SER A 52 -0.85 1.75 13.07
CA SER A 52 -1.59 2.98 13.34
C SER A 52 -2.49 2.83 14.58
N SER A 53 -3.19 1.71 14.73
CA SER A 53 -4.02 1.44 15.90
C SER A 53 -3.20 1.34 17.18
N GLU A 54 -2.09 0.59 17.18
CA GLU A 54 -1.22 0.45 18.36
C GLU A 54 -0.57 1.77 18.75
N VAL A 55 -0.07 2.55 17.79
CA VAL A 55 0.51 3.89 18.04
C VAL A 55 -0.56 4.85 18.58
N THR A 56 -1.76 4.83 18.01
CA THR A 56 -2.88 5.67 18.48
C THR A 56 -3.28 5.28 19.90
N LYS A 57 -3.41 3.98 20.17
CA LYS A 57 -3.71 3.45 21.50
C LYS A 57 -2.67 3.90 22.53
N ALA A 58 -1.38 3.72 22.23
CA ALA A 58 -0.29 4.14 23.12
C ALA A 58 -0.30 5.66 23.35
N SER A 59 -0.59 6.45 22.31
CA SER A 59 -0.68 7.92 22.42
C SER A 59 -1.85 8.36 23.30
N LEU A 60 -3.03 7.75 23.12
CA LEU A 60 -4.21 8.02 23.96
C LEU A 60 -3.96 7.62 25.41
N MET A 61 -3.31 6.47 25.65
CA MET A 61 -2.93 6.03 26.99
C MET A 61 -1.98 7.04 27.64
N SER A 62 -0.90 7.44 26.95
CA SER A 62 0.06 8.42 27.47
C SER A 62 -0.57 9.81 27.71
N GLN A 63 -1.46 10.25 26.81
CA GLN A 63 -2.16 11.53 26.96
C GLN A 63 -3.12 11.50 28.16
N THR A 64 -3.87 10.41 28.33
CA THR A 64 -4.74 10.20 29.49
C THR A 64 -3.93 10.19 30.77
N GLU A 65 -2.77 9.52 30.77
CA GLU A 65 -1.94 9.44 31.97
C GLU A 65 -1.48 10.83 32.41
N TYR A 66 -0.97 11.61 31.46
CA TYR A 66 -0.55 13.00 31.70
C TYR A 66 -1.73 13.87 32.16
N TYR A 67 -2.87 13.77 31.47
CA TYR A 67 -4.06 14.58 31.78
C TYR A 67 -4.60 14.31 33.18
N LEU A 68 -4.80 13.04 33.55
CA LEU A 68 -5.30 12.66 34.88
C LEU A 68 -4.39 13.13 36.00
N LEU A 69 -3.08 12.93 35.85
CA LEU A 69 -2.11 13.32 36.87
C LEU A 69 -2.08 14.85 37.05
N GLN A 70 -2.04 15.61 35.95
CA GLN A 70 -2.10 17.08 36.01
C GLN A 70 -3.40 17.57 36.62
N LEU A 71 -4.53 16.95 36.25
CA LEU A 71 -5.84 17.30 36.75
C LEU A 71 -5.92 17.11 38.28
N ILE A 72 -5.49 15.95 38.78
CA ILE A 72 -5.60 15.66 40.21
C ILE A 72 -4.59 16.44 41.05
N GLN A 73 -3.37 16.68 40.53
CA GLN A 73 -2.39 17.56 41.17
C GLN A 73 -2.92 18.99 41.28
N LYS A 74 -3.55 19.51 40.22
CA LYS A 74 -4.14 20.85 40.24
C LYS A 74 -5.23 20.95 41.33
N GLN A 75 -6.09 19.95 41.45
CA GLN A 75 -7.16 19.97 42.45
C GLN A 75 -6.66 19.79 43.87
N ALA A 76 -5.69 18.90 44.09
CA ALA A 76 -5.00 18.79 45.38
C ALA A 76 -4.33 20.12 45.77
N ASN A 77 -3.68 20.82 44.82
CA ASN A 77 -3.06 22.11 45.07
C ASN A 77 -4.08 23.22 45.39
N ASN A 78 -5.22 23.25 44.68
CA ASN A 78 -6.29 24.20 44.96
C ASN A 78 -6.84 24.00 46.38
N ALA A 79 -7.21 22.77 46.73
CA ALA A 79 -7.67 22.42 48.08
C ALA A 79 -6.59 22.69 49.14
N ASN A 80 -5.32 22.43 48.83
CA ASN A 80 -4.20 22.72 49.71
C ASN A 80 -4.06 24.22 49.97
N ASN A 81 -4.23 25.07 48.97
CA ASN A 81 -4.18 26.51 49.15
C ASN A 81 -5.33 27.00 50.04
N GLU A 82 -6.54 26.48 49.87
CA GLU A 82 -7.67 26.83 50.74
C GLU A 82 -7.43 26.45 52.20
N LEU A 83 -6.94 25.23 52.46
CA LEU A 83 -6.62 24.79 53.82
C LEU A 83 -5.36 25.48 54.38
N HIS A 84 -4.43 25.89 53.53
CA HIS A 84 -3.27 26.68 53.93
C HIS A 84 -3.70 28.06 54.47
N GLU A 85 -4.70 28.69 53.86
CA GLU A 85 -5.28 29.94 54.37
C GLU A 85 -5.95 29.74 55.74
N VAL A 86 -6.60 28.59 55.98
CA VAL A 86 -7.09 28.24 57.31
C VAL A 86 -5.96 28.05 58.31
N ASN A 87 -4.90 27.33 57.93
CA ASN A 87 -3.73 27.14 58.78
C ASN A 87 -3.15 28.50 59.21
N ARG A 88 -3.00 29.41 58.25
CA ARG A 88 -2.55 30.78 58.49
C ARG A 88 -3.49 31.52 59.45
N ALA A 89 -4.80 31.47 59.21
CA ALA A 89 -5.81 32.11 60.04
C ALA A 89 -5.79 31.61 61.50
N VAL A 90 -5.75 30.30 61.72
CA VAL A 90 -5.71 29.71 63.08
C VAL A 90 -4.38 29.99 63.77
N THR A 91 -3.27 29.97 63.03
CA THR A 91 -1.95 30.31 63.55
C THR A 91 -1.88 31.79 63.97
N GLU A 92 -2.40 32.71 63.14
CA GLU A 92 -2.46 34.14 63.46
C GLU A 92 -3.40 34.41 64.64
N ALA A 93 -4.55 33.74 64.69
CA ALA A 93 -5.48 33.80 65.82
C ALA A 93 -4.81 33.34 67.12
N SER A 94 -4.09 32.22 67.09
CA SER A 94 -3.33 31.71 68.24
C SER A 94 -2.25 32.70 68.72
N LYS A 95 -1.45 33.25 67.80
CA LYS A 95 -0.42 34.25 68.12
C LYS A 95 -1.01 35.55 68.66
N TYR A 96 -2.15 36.00 68.11
CA TYR A 96 -2.85 37.18 68.60
C TYR A 96 -3.39 36.94 70.01
N THR A 97 -4.03 35.80 70.27
CA THR A 97 -4.48 35.43 71.61
C THR A 97 -3.29 35.35 72.58
N GLN A 98 -2.17 34.74 72.20
CA GLN A 98 -0.94 34.74 73.00
C GLN A 98 -0.50 36.16 73.37
N HIS A 99 -0.46 37.07 72.39
CA HIS A 99 -0.08 38.46 72.64
C HIS A 99 -0.99 39.17 73.65
N LEU A 100 -2.30 38.89 73.63
CA LEU A 100 -3.24 39.43 74.61
C LEU A 100 -2.94 38.95 76.04
N PHE A 101 -2.61 37.65 76.19
CA PHE A 101 -2.24 37.08 77.49
C PHE A 101 -0.82 37.46 77.96
N GLU A 102 0.06 37.87 77.05
CA GLU A 102 1.37 38.46 77.39
C GLU A 102 1.25 39.93 77.84
N THR A 103 0.25 40.67 77.33
CA THR A 103 0.07 42.12 77.57
C THR A 103 -1.06 42.46 78.55
N GLN A 104 -1.58 41.45 79.25
CA GLN A 104 -2.83 41.45 80.03
C GLN A 104 -2.97 42.62 81.04
N GLY A 105 -1.87 43.18 81.54
CA GLY A 105 -1.86 44.27 82.53
C GLY A 105 -2.47 45.61 82.09
N ASN A 106 -2.72 45.82 80.78
CA ASN A 106 -3.24 47.09 80.25
C ASN A 106 -4.63 46.99 79.57
N LEU A 107 -5.27 45.82 79.58
CA LEU A 107 -6.52 45.57 78.86
C LEU A 107 -7.73 45.80 79.77
N ILE A 108 -8.66 46.66 79.33
CA ILE A 108 -9.96 46.89 79.95
C ILE A 108 -11.00 46.19 79.07
N GLY A 109 -11.07 44.87 79.17
CA GLY A 109 -12.02 44.07 78.38
C GLY A 109 -13.47 44.48 78.60
N HIS A 110 -14.36 43.99 77.75
CA HIS A 110 -15.79 44.26 77.84
C HIS A 110 -16.55 42.98 78.20
N ASP A 111 -17.78 43.16 78.67
CA ASP A 111 -18.67 42.04 78.94
C ASP A 111 -19.03 41.33 77.62
N MET A 112 -19.12 40.00 77.69
CA MET A 112 -19.47 39.14 76.56
C MET A 112 -20.75 38.38 76.86
N PRO A 113 -21.63 38.20 75.87
CA PRO A 113 -22.86 37.47 76.09
C PRO A 113 -22.60 35.98 76.30
N ARG A 114 -23.51 35.34 77.03
CA ARG A 114 -23.65 33.88 77.07
C ARG A 114 -24.33 33.38 75.79
N PRO A 115 -24.19 32.10 75.41
CA PRO A 115 -24.81 31.60 74.19
C PRO A 115 -26.32 31.85 74.09
N ASP A 116 -27.07 31.70 75.19
CA ASP A 116 -28.51 31.95 75.29
C ASP A 116 -28.91 33.43 75.15
N GLU A 117 -27.96 34.35 75.25
CA GLU A 117 -28.13 35.79 75.06
C GLU A 117 -27.81 36.22 73.61
N THR A 118 -27.40 35.30 72.74
CA THR A 118 -27.06 35.57 71.33
C THR A 118 -28.12 35.10 70.34
N GLU A 119 -28.20 35.75 69.18
CA GLU A 119 -29.14 35.41 68.11
C GLU A 119 -28.57 34.37 67.13
N MET A 120 -29.37 33.33 66.83
CA MET A 120 -28.99 32.28 65.88
C MET A 120 -28.87 32.85 64.45
N GLY A 121 -27.76 32.56 63.79
CA GLY A 121 -27.45 33.05 62.44
C GLY A 121 -26.61 34.33 62.40
N VAL A 122 -26.47 35.04 63.53
CA VAL A 122 -25.67 36.26 63.65
C VAL A 122 -24.32 35.96 64.29
N ALA A 123 -23.22 36.24 63.57
CA ALA A 123 -21.87 36.04 64.08
C ALA A 123 -21.61 36.97 65.27
N SER A 124 -21.17 36.40 66.40
CA SER A 124 -20.91 37.14 67.63
C SER A 124 -19.91 36.40 68.52
N SER A 125 -19.16 37.14 69.34
CA SER A 125 -18.38 36.56 70.43
C SER A 125 -19.29 36.12 71.57
N LYS A 126 -19.03 34.95 72.14
CA LYS A 126 -19.75 34.42 73.30
C LYS A 126 -18.85 33.52 74.14
N TYR A 127 -19.17 33.35 75.42
CA TYR A 127 -18.44 32.42 76.28
C TYR A 127 -19.35 31.63 77.22
N PHE A 128 -18.86 30.48 77.66
CA PHE A 128 -19.45 29.74 78.77
C PHE A 128 -18.36 29.03 79.57
N LEU A 129 -18.67 28.70 80.83
CA LEU A 129 -17.77 28.03 81.74
C LEU A 129 -18.09 26.54 81.79
N ALA A 130 -17.05 25.69 81.78
CA ALA A 130 -17.21 24.26 81.99
C ALA A 130 -17.85 23.98 83.36
N LYS A 131 -18.57 22.86 83.45
CA LYS A 131 -19.24 22.45 84.69
C LYS A 131 -18.23 22.34 85.85
N GLY A 132 -18.52 23.05 86.94
CA GLY A 132 -17.67 23.08 88.13
C GLY A 132 -16.61 24.19 88.13
N VAL A 133 -16.53 25.01 87.08
CA VAL A 133 -15.72 26.24 87.05
C VAL A 133 -16.55 27.40 87.60
N GLU A 134 -16.08 28.02 88.68
CA GLU A 134 -16.71 29.20 89.28
C GLU A 134 -16.22 30.49 88.61
N ALA A 135 -17.11 31.48 88.47
CA ALA A 135 -16.81 32.81 87.95
C ALA A 135 -16.05 33.67 88.97
N THR A 136 -14.85 33.22 89.33
CA THR A 136 -13.92 33.95 90.21
C THR A 136 -13.38 35.20 89.50
N PRO A 137 -12.86 36.20 90.24
CA PRO A 137 -12.26 37.39 89.64
C PRO A 137 -11.16 37.06 88.61
N GLU A 138 -10.36 36.02 88.86
CA GLU A 138 -9.29 35.56 87.96
C GLU A 138 -9.87 34.98 86.66
N VAL A 139 -10.87 34.10 86.75
CA VAL A 139 -11.55 33.51 85.57
C VAL A 139 -12.24 34.60 84.75
N MET A 140 -12.90 35.56 85.42
CA MET A 140 -13.55 36.67 84.72
C MET A 140 -12.54 37.61 84.06
N GLN A 141 -11.35 37.81 84.65
CA GLN A 141 -10.28 38.57 84.00
C GLN A 141 -9.79 37.89 82.72
N GLU A 142 -9.70 36.56 82.69
CA GLU A 142 -9.42 35.81 81.46
C GLU A 142 -10.54 36.00 80.42
N VAL A 143 -11.81 35.93 80.83
CA VAL A 143 -12.96 36.21 79.94
C VAL A 143 -12.84 37.61 79.32
N TYR A 144 -12.56 38.64 80.12
CA TYR A 144 -12.37 40.00 79.63
C TYR A 144 -11.16 40.13 78.69
N THR A 145 -10.10 39.36 78.91
CA THR A 145 -8.95 39.32 78.00
C THR A 145 -9.34 38.70 76.66
N LEU A 146 -10.12 37.61 76.69
CA LEU A 146 -10.62 36.92 75.50
C LEU A 146 -11.60 37.77 74.69
N SER A 147 -12.28 38.76 75.28
CA SER A 147 -13.20 39.64 74.55
C SER A 147 -12.52 40.38 73.39
N TYR A 148 -11.22 40.70 73.53
CA TYR A 148 -10.43 41.30 72.45
C TYR A 148 -10.14 40.36 71.27
N CYS A 149 -10.37 39.05 71.43
CA CYS A 149 -10.26 38.10 70.31
C CYS A 149 -11.27 38.42 69.21
N GLU A 150 -12.40 39.05 69.53
CA GLU A 150 -13.41 39.45 68.54
C GLU A 150 -12.81 40.35 67.43
N TYR A 151 -11.90 41.26 67.77
CA TYR A 151 -11.27 42.17 66.79
C TYR A 151 -10.44 41.46 65.71
N MET A 152 -9.93 40.27 66.01
CA MET A 152 -9.23 39.42 65.04
C MET A 152 -10.18 38.37 64.44
N PHE A 153 -11.04 37.77 65.26
CA PHE A 153 -11.82 36.60 64.86
C PHE A 153 -12.99 36.99 63.97
N ALA A 154 -13.59 38.18 64.18
CA ALA A 154 -14.65 38.70 63.33
C ALA A 154 -14.21 38.87 61.86
N PRO A 155 -13.16 39.67 61.55
CA PRO A 155 -12.70 39.77 60.16
C PRO A 155 -12.18 38.45 59.61
N THR A 156 -11.56 37.60 60.44
CA THR A 156 -11.05 36.29 59.99
C THR A 156 -12.20 35.37 59.55
N LEU A 157 -13.27 35.26 60.33
CA LEU A 157 -14.43 34.42 59.98
C LEU A 157 -15.19 34.99 58.77
N GLU A 158 -15.32 36.31 58.66
CA GLU A 158 -16.04 36.95 57.56
C GLU A 158 -15.26 36.94 56.23
N GLN A 159 -13.93 36.92 56.27
CA GLN A 159 -13.09 36.85 55.06
C GLN A 159 -12.83 35.41 54.58
N ASN A 160 -13.09 34.40 55.42
CA ASN A 160 -12.86 32.99 55.10
C ASN A 160 -14.18 32.20 55.16
N PRO A 161 -14.96 32.14 54.07
CA PRO A 161 -16.29 31.52 54.04
C PRO A 161 -16.32 30.03 54.39
N ILE A 162 -15.18 29.33 54.28
CA ILE A 162 -15.04 27.92 54.62
C ILE A 162 -14.96 27.67 56.13
N LEU A 163 -14.67 28.70 56.93
CA LEU A 163 -14.66 28.61 58.39
C LEU A 163 -16.09 28.73 58.92
N ASP A 164 -16.51 27.75 59.71
CA ASP A 164 -17.81 27.80 60.40
C ASP A 164 -17.74 28.67 61.65
N ASN A 165 -16.62 28.56 62.38
CA ASN A 165 -16.42 29.20 63.68
C ASN A 165 -14.92 29.29 64.02
N ILE A 166 -14.58 30.15 64.99
CA ILE A 166 -13.26 30.19 65.63
C ILE A 166 -13.48 30.22 67.14
N TYR A 167 -12.81 29.35 67.88
CA TYR A 167 -13.07 29.16 69.31
C TYR A 167 -11.80 28.89 70.11
N ILE A 168 -11.91 29.11 71.41
CA ILE A 168 -10.81 28.99 72.36
C ILE A 168 -11.27 28.16 73.55
N GLY A 169 -10.46 27.18 73.92
CA GLY A 169 -10.52 26.52 75.22
C GLY A 169 -9.36 26.97 76.08
N THR A 170 -9.63 27.42 77.30
CA THR A 170 -8.56 27.77 78.26
C THR A 170 -8.27 26.61 79.20
N VAL A 171 -7.09 26.62 79.84
CA VAL A 171 -6.76 25.68 80.93
C VAL A 171 -7.70 25.84 82.14
N SER A 172 -8.21 27.05 82.37
CA SER A 172 -9.20 27.37 83.41
C SER A 172 -10.60 26.82 83.12
N GLY A 173 -10.85 26.32 81.90
CA GLY A 173 -12.12 25.71 81.50
C GLY A 173 -13.15 26.70 80.93
N ILE A 174 -12.68 27.85 80.44
CA ILE A 174 -13.49 28.79 79.67
C ILE A 174 -13.57 28.29 78.22
N SER A 175 -14.77 28.29 77.66
CA SER A 175 -15.00 28.09 76.23
C SER A 175 -15.47 29.39 75.61
N TYR A 176 -14.59 30.07 74.88
CA TYR A 176 -14.91 31.25 74.07
C TYR A 176 -15.19 30.81 72.63
N ARG A 177 -16.18 31.42 71.96
CA ARG A 177 -16.50 31.16 70.56
C ARG A 177 -16.87 32.45 69.83
N TYR A 178 -16.36 32.61 68.62
CA TYR A 178 -16.89 33.51 67.62
C TYR A 178 -17.56 32.66 66.52
N SER A 179 -18.89 32.69 66.47
CA SER A 179 -19.67 31.83 65.57
C SER A 179 -21.05 32.41 65.29
N ARG A 180 -21.70 31.91 64.23
CA ARG A 180 -23.10 32.23 63.89
C ARG A 180 -24.11 31.37 64.66
N SER A 181 -23.67 30.26 65.24
CA SER A 181 -24.51 29.39 66.06
C SER A 181 -24.58 29.89 67.50
N ASN A 182 -25.77 29.82 68.11
CA ASN A 182 -25.98 30.02 69.55
C ASN A 182 -26.21 28.68 70.29
N ALA A 183 -26.11 27.55 69.58
CA ALA A 183 -26.24 26.23 70.19
C ALA A 183 -25.09 25.95 71.16
N PHE A 184 -25.42 25.50 72.37
CA PHE A 184 -24.43 25.12 73.38
C PHE A 184 -24.88 23.90 74.17
N ASN A 185 -23.90 23.16 74.69
CA ASN A 185 -24.13 22.05 75.61
C ASN A 185 -23.61 22.44 77.00
N PRO A 186 -24.47 22.54 78.04
CA PRO A 186 -24.06 22.91 79.40
C PRO A 186 -23.01 21.98 80.03
N ASP A 187 -22.93 20.71 79.60
CA ASP A 187 -21.94 19.75 80.08
C ASP A 187 -20.64 19.75 79.25
N TYR A 188 -20.48 20.70 78.32
CA TYR A 188 -19.29 20.81 77.49
C TYR A 188 -18.08 21.36 78.28
N ASP A 189 -16.98 20.59 78.32
CA ASP A 189 -15.68 21.04 78.80
C ASP A 189 -14.69 21.02 77.62
N PRO A 190 -14.13 22.19 77.20
CA PRO A 190 -13.20 22.24 76.08
C PRO A 190 -11.95 21.38 76.32
N ARG A 191 -11.51 21.23 77.57
CA ARG A 191 -10.28 20.51 77.93
C ARG A 191 -10.40 18.99 77.71
N GLN A 192 -11.62 18.49 77.62
CA GLN A 192 -11.90 17.07 77.41
C GLN A 192 -12.02 16.71 75.93
N ARG A 193 -12.02 17.69 75.03
CA ARG A 193 -12.27 17.48 73.59
C ARG A 193 -11.00 17.04 72.87
N ASP A 194 -11.18 16.29 71.79
CA ASP A 194 -10.08 15.74 71.01
C ASP A 194 -9.20 16.83 70.40
N TRP A 195 -9.79 17.93 69.90
CA TRP A 195 -9.03 19.07 69.35
C TRP A 195 -8.12 19.72 70.40
N TYR A 196 -8.60 19.81 71.64
CA TYR A 196 -7.83 20.39 72.73
C TYR A 196 -6.68 19.46 73.11
N LYS A 197 -6.98 18.16 73.33
CA LYS A 197 -5.97 17.15 73.68
C LYS A 197 -4.91 16.98 72.59
N ALA A 198 -5.30 17.03 71.32
CA ALA A 198 -4.41 16.91 70.17
C ALA A 198 -3.45 18.10 70.05
N ALA A 199 -3.94 19.33 70.27
CA ALA A 199 -3.09 20.51 70.26
C ALA A 199 -2.14 20.53 71.48
N ILE A 200 -2.62 20.14 72.66
CA ILE A 200 -1.78 20.06 73.87
C ILE A 200 -0.64 19.03 73.72
N SER A 201 -0.85 17.92 73.00
CA SER A 201 0.21 16.95 72.73
C SER A 201 1.23 17.42 71.68
N HIS A 202 0.93 18.47 70.92
CA HIS A 202 1.79 19.08 69.90
C HIS A 202 1.87 20.61 70.10
N PRO A 203 2.46 21.07 71.22
CA PRO A 203 2.48 22.49 71.54
C PRO A 203 3.23 23.30 70.47
N ASP A 204 2.74 24.50 70.21
CA ASP A 204 3.26 25.47 69.24
C ASP A 204 3.22 25.00 67.77
N GLN A 205 2.50 23.91 67.49
CA GLN A 205 2.26 23.39 66.14
C GLN A 205 0.76 23.36 65.85
N LEU A 206 0.38 23.67 64.62
CA LEU A 206 -0.99 23.47 64.18
C LEU A 206 -1.21 21.98 63.92
N VAL A 207 -2.31 21.44 64.45
CA VAL A 207 -2.74 20.07 64.24
C VAL A 207 -4.08 20.04 63.52
N TRP A 208 -4.15 19.21 62.49
CA TRP A 208 -5.38 18.86 61.80
C TRP A 208 -5.97 17.58 62.42
N LEU A 209 -7.25 17.62 62.76
CA LEU A 209 -7.95 16.46 63.31
C LEU A 209 -8.55 15.58 62.21
N PRO A 210 -8.87 14.31 62.49
CA PRO A 210 -9.66 13.48 61.58
C PRO A 210 -11.00 14.14 61.24
N THR A 211 -11.50 13.89 60.03
CA THR A 211 -12.80 14.41 59.60
C THR A 211 -13.94 13.85 60.43
N TYR A 212 -14.96 14.66 60.69
CA TYR A 212 -16.18 14.25 61.37
C TYR A 212 -17.41 14.83 60.68
N THR A 213 -18.59 14.29 60.98
CA THR A 213 -19.86 14.83 60.49
C THR A 213 -20.48 15.72 61.57
N ASP A 214 -20.83 16.95 61.21
CA ASP A 214 -21.52 17.86 62.11
C ASP A 214 -22.99 17.44 62.35
N SER A 215 -23.72 18.19 63.17
CA SER A 215 -25.15 17.94 63.45
C SER A 215 -26.07 18.14 62.24
N TYR A 216 -25.58 18.78 61.19
CA TYR A 216 -26.31 19.07 59.95
C TYR A 216 -25.99 18.07 58.83
N GLY A 217 -25.06 17.13 59.06
CA GLY A 217 -24.65 16.14 58.07
C GLY A 217 -23.48 16.58 57.19
N ASN A 218 -22.86 17.75 57.44
CA ASN A 218 -21.70 18.21 56.68
C ASN A 218 -20.43 17.53 57.18
N VAL A 219 -19.53 17.21 56.25
CA VAL A 219 -18.19 16.74 56.60
C VAL A 219 -17.33 17.94 56.96
N CYS A 220 -16.72 17.89 58.14
CA CYS A 220 -15.92 18.96 58.71
C CYS A 220 -14.53 18.44 59.10
N ILE A 221 -13.60 19.37 59.21
CA ILE A 221 -12.28 19.15 59.80
C ILE A 221 -11.95 20.29 60.77
N THR A 222 -11.24 19.99 61.85
CA THR A 222 -10.79 21.00 62.82
C THR A 222 -9.29 21.23 62.71
N ALA A 223 -8.88 22.49 62.61
CA ALA A 223 -7.51 22.93 62.87
C ALA A 223 -7.41 23.47 64.29
N ALA A 224 -6.37 23.07 65.04
CA ALA A 224 -6.16 23.52 66.42
C ALA A 224 -4.68 23.83 66.68
N MET A 225 -4.42 24.85 67.50
CA MET A 225 -3.07 25.25 67.90
C MET A 225 -3.08 25.82 69.33
N THR A 226 -2.06 25.47 70.12
CA THR A 226 -1.90 26.05 71.48
C THR A 226 -1.45 27.50 71.42
N TYR A 227 -1.80 28.28 72.45
CA TYR A 227 -1.21 29.59 72.73
C TYR A 227 -0.67 29.63 74.17
N ARG A 228 0.29 30.51 74.43
CA ARG A 228 0.97 30.63 75.74
C ARG A 228 0.57 31.90 76.50
N ASN A 229 0.80 31.90 77.81
CA ASN A 229 0.72 33.11 78.64
C ASN A 229 2.10 33.81 78.77
N ALA A 230 2.13 34.93 79.49
CA ALA A 230 3.35 35.69 79.78
C ALA A 230 4.48 34.86 80.42
N ASP A 231 4.14 33.82 81.20
CA ASP A 231 5.11 32.95 81.87
C ASP A 231 5.66 31.84 80.94
N GLY A 232 5.22 31.81 79.68
CA GLY A 232 5.60 30.80 78.68
C GLY A 232 4.90 29.45 78.86
N HIS A 233 3.92 29.34 79.76
CA HIS A 233 3.11 28.13 79.90
C HIS A 233 1.94 28.14 78.91
N VAL A 234 1.49 26.96 78.48
CA VAL A 234 0.30 26.86 77.62
C VAL A 234 -0.93 27.32 78.39
N ALA A 235 -1.59 28.35 77.88
CA ALA A 235 -2.76 28.97 78.50
C ALA A 235 -4.09 28.44 77.93
N GLY A 236 -4.04 27.90 76.71
CA GLY A 236 -5.19 27.31 76.06
C GLY A 236 -4.89 26.90 74.62
N VAL A 237 -5.97 26.60 73.91
CA VAL A 237 -5.95 26.16 72.51
C VAL A 237 -6.96 26.99 71.72
N VAL A 238 -6.51 27.55 70.60
CA VAL A 238 -7.36 28.13 69.56
C VAL A 238 -7.66 27.05 68.54
N ALA A 239 -8.92 26.96 68.10
CA ALA A 239 -9.34 26.01 67.07
C ALA A 239 -10.40 26.62 66.16
N SER A 240 -10.55 26.04 64.98
CA SER A 240 -11.56 26.44 64.00
C SER A 240 -12.04 25.23 63.23
N ASP A 241 -13.35 25.13 63.04
CA ASP A 241 -13.98 24.09 62.24
C ASP A 241 -14.15 24.59 60.79
N VAL A 242 -13.75 23.75 59.84
CA VAL A 242 -13.81 24.00 58.39
C VAL A 242 -14.88 23.12 57.76
N LEU A 243 -15.78 23.72 57.00
CA LEU A 243 -16.78 23.02 56.20
C LEU A 243 -16.16 22.55 54.88
N LEU A 244 -16.12 21.24 54.66
CA LEU A 244 -15.47 20.65 53.49
C LEU A 244 -16.40 20.50 52.28
N THR A 245 -17.67 20.84 52.44
CA THR A 245 -18.70 20.66 51.42
C THR A 245 -18.31 21.23 50.06
N SER A 246 -17.71 22.44 50.03
CA SER A 246 -17.26 23.06 48.78
C SER A 246 -16.11 22.29 48.12
N ILE A 247 -15.05 21.98 48.88
CA ILE A 247 -13.88 21.23 48.40
C ILE A 247 -14.29 19.85 47.90
N ILE A 248 -15.09 19.13 48.68
CA ILE A 248 -15.59 17.80 48.33
C ILE A 248 -16.44 17.89 47.05
N ASN A 249 -17.39 18.82 46.97
CA ASN A 249 -18.25 18.93 45.79
C ASN A 249 -17.48 19.35 44.53
N GLU A 250 -16.47 20.20 44.64
CA GLU A 250 -15.64 20.59 43.50
C GLU A 250 -14.91 19.39 42.90
N VAL A 251 -14.37 18.50 43.76
CA VAL A 251 -13.67 17.29 43.32
C VAL A 251 -14.64 16.21 42.84
N MET A 252 -15.74 15.99 43.56
CA MET A 252 -16.71 14.94 43.24
C MET A 252 -17.51 15.22 41.97
N ASN A 253 -17.68 16.50 41.59
CA ASN A 253 -18.38 16.89 40.37
C ASN A 253 -17.46 17.01 39.14
N MET A 254 -16.20 16.63 39.25
CA MET A 254 -15.27 16.67 38.11
C MET A 254 -15.72 15.70 37.02
N LYS A 255 -15.91 16.22 35.80
CA LYS A 255 -16.17 15.37 34.63
C LYS A 255 -14.85 14.81 34.08
N ILE A 256 -14.67 13.50 34.20
CA ILE A 256 -13.51 12.77 33.69
C ILE A 256 -14.02 11.72 32.71
N GLY A 257 -14.01 12.04 31.41
CA GLY A 257 -14.64 11.17 30.42
C GLY A 257 -16.11 10.89 30.75
N GLU A 258 -16.56 9.68 30.47
CA GLU A 258 -17.90 9.16 30.76
C GLU A 258 -17.90 8.11 31.89
N THR A 259 -16.79 7.38 32.08
CA THR A 259 -16.61 6.36 33.13
C THR A 259 -15.75 6.82 34.30
N GLY A 260 -15.12 7.98 34.19
CA GLY A 260 -14.20 8.44 35.20
C GLY A 260 -14.89 8.90 36.48
N SER A 261 -14.14 8.78 37.57
CA SER A 261 -14.63 8.99 38.92
C SER A 261 -13.55 9.59 39.81
N THR A 262 -13.93 10.22 40.90
CA THR A 262 -13.00 10.79 41.87
C THR A 262 -13.30 10.26 43.27
N LEU A 263 -12.27 10.23 44.11
CA LEU A 263 -12.38 9.88 45.52
C LEU A 263 -11.32 10.64 46.32
N ILE A 264 -11.60 10.86 47.60
CA ILE A 264 -10.72 11.56 48.53
C ILE A 264 -10.50 10.66 49.74
N LEU A 265 -9.23 10.49 50.11
CA LEU A 265 -8.82 9.72 51.27
C LEU A 265 -8.11 10.62 52.29
N ASP A 266 -8.23 10.29 53.57
CA ASP A 266 -7.37 10.87 54.60
C ASP A 266 -5.95 10.26 54.56
N SER A 267 -5.06 10.74 55.43
CA SER A 267 -3.68 10.25 55.55
C SER A 267 -3.57 8.78 56.00
N ASP A 268 -4.61 8.24 56.63
CA ASP A 268 -4.73 6.86 57.10
C ASP A 268 -5.45 5.94 56.10
N LEU A 269 -5.76 6.46 54.89
CA LEU A 269 -6.44 5.76 53.79
C LEU A 269 -7.94 5.49 54.01
N ASN A 270 -8.59 6.21 54.94
CA ASN A 270 -10.05 6.16 55.08
C ASN A 270 -10.70 7.10 54.07
N PHE A 271 -11.91 6.75 53.62
CA PHE A 271 -12.67 7.58 52.68
C PHE A 271 -13.21 8.84 53.35
N ILE A 272 -12.84 10.00 52.81
CA ILE A 272 -13.48 11.29 53.06
C ILE A 272 -14.65 11.48 52.10
N ALA A 273 -14.43 11.13 50.82
CA ALA A 273 -15.46 11.19 49.79
C ALA A 273 -15.28 10.08 48.76
N HIS A 274 -16.40 9.47 48.35
CA HIS A 274 -16.45 8.47 47.30
C HIS A 274 -17.85 8.51 46.64
N PRO A 275 -18.00 8.28 45.32
CA PRO A 275 -19.30 8.45 44.65
C PRO A 275 -20.37 7.50 45.17
N SER A 276 -19.97 6.31 45.63
CA SER A 276 -20.85 5.31 46.22
C SER A 276 -20.90 5.35 47.75
N MET A 277 -20.33 6.36 48.40
CA MET A 277 -20.27 6.43 49.88
C MET A 277 -21.65 6.48 50.53
N ASN A 278 -22.65 7.03 49.83
CA ASN A 278 -24.04 7.08 50.28
C ASN A 278 -24.78 5.72 50.13
N ASN A 279 -24.15 4.70 49.57
CA ASN A 279 -24.73 3.37 49.43
C ASN A 279 -24.62 2.59 50.75
N PRO A 280 -25.71 2.02 51.29
CA PRO A 280 -25.66 1.20 52.51
C PRO A 280 -24.71 0.00 52.45
N PHE A 281 -24.38 -0.48 51.25
CA PHE A 281 -23.47 -1.60 51.02
C PHE A 281 -22.04 -1.15 50.65
N PHE A 282 -21.71 0.13 50.84
CA PHE A 282 -20.38 0.65 50.58
C PHE A 282 -19.35 -0.05 51.48
N ASN A 283 -18.27 -0.54 50.87
CA ASN A 283 -17.15 -1.10 51.60
C ASN A 283 -16.25 0.04 52.09
N SER A 284 -16.08 0.18 53.40
CA SER A 284 -15.21 1.23 53.95
C SER A 284 -13.73 0.89 53.85
N ASP A 285 -13.35 -0.37 53.58
CA ASP A 285 -11.96 -0.77 53.38
C ASP A 285 -11.53 -0.51 51.93
N LEU A 286 -10.61 0.43 51.74
CA LEU A 286 -10.00 0.77 50.45
C LEU A 286 -9.50 -0.47 49.69
N ARG A 287 -8.99 -1.49 50.39
CA ARG A 287 -8.47 -2.73 49.77
C ARG A 287 -9.56 -3.51 49.04
N GLY A 288 -10.83 -3.32 49.37
CA GLY A 288 -11.94 -3.96 48.68
C GLY A 288 -12.24 -3.36 47.30
N HIS A 289 -11.77 -2.15 47.02
CA HIS A 289 -12.01 -1.45 45.75
C HIS A 289 -10.92 -1.71 44.72
N PHE A 290 -9.76 -2.21 45.14
CA PHE A 290 -8.59 -2.42 44.29
C PHE A 290 -8.20 -3.90 44.27
N SER A 291 -7.83 -4.43 43.09
CA SER A 291 -7.18 -5.75 43.05
C SER A 291 -5.69 -5.61 43.34
N GLY A 292 -5.24 -6.19 44.45
CA GLY A 292 -3.83 -6.18 44.84
C GLY A 292 -3.45 -5.03 45.77
N THR A 293 -2.15 -4.73 45.87
CA THR A 293 -1.60 -3.76 46.84
C THR A 293 -0.77 -2.66 46.20
N ASP A 294 -0.69 -2.63 44.86
CA ASP A 294 0.24 -1.76 44.14
C ASP A 294 -0.16 -0.29 44.25
N PHE A 295 -1.46 0.01 44.24
CA PHE A 295 -1.97 1.34 44.51
C PHE A 295 -1.56 1.86 45.89
N ILE A 296 -1.78 1.06 46.93
CA ILE A 296 -1.42 1.40 48.31
C ILE A 296 0.10 1.59 48.46
N LYS A 297 0.91 0.69 47.86
CA LYS A 297 2.38 0.84 47.85
C LYS A 297 2.82 2.12 47.14
N SER A 298 2.17 2.49 46.05
CA SER A 298 2.50 3.72 45.34
C SER A 298 2.17 4.96 46.16
N ILE A 299 1.03 4.98 46.87
CA ILE A 299 0.71 6.05 47.80
C ILE A 299 1.82 6.19 48.86
N HIS A 300 2.33 5.09 49.41
CA HIS A 300 3.41 5.19 50.40
C HIS A 300 4.76 5.64 49.84
N SER A 301 5.02 5.46 48.53
CA SER A 301 6.33 5.72 47.92
C SER A 301 6.42 7.04 47.14
N SER A 302 5.32 7.72 46.88
CA SER A 302 5.30 8.98 46.14
C SER A 302 4.17 9.90 46.59
N ASP A 303 4.33 11.21 46.41
CA ASP A 303 3.30 12.19 46.73
C ASP A 303 2.26 12.33 45.62
N SER A 304 2.65 12.07 44.38
CA SER A 304 1.71 11.96 43.26
C SER A 304 2.21 10.92 42.28
N SER A 305 1.31 10.11 41.75
CA SER A 305 1.64 9.11 40.74
C SER A 305 0.39 8.72 39.97
N ILE A 306 0.60 7.97 38.90
CA ILE A 306 -0.44 7.32 38.14
C ILE A 306 -0.03 5.90 37.83
N MET A 307 -1.00 4.99 37.85
CA MET A 307 -0.80 3.62 37.43
C MET A 307 -2.04 3.05 36.77
N GLN A 308 -1.86 1.95 36.06
CA GLN A 308 -2.94 1.07 35.65
C GLN A 308 -3.15 -0.01 36.72
N THR A 309 -4.38 -0.18 37.17
CA THR A 309 -4.79 -1.18 38.17
C THR A 309 -6.24 -1.56 37.97
N VAL A 310 -6.71 -2.61 38.63
CA VAL A 310 -8.15 -2.91 38.68
C VAL A 310 -8.78 -2.10 39.81
N TYR A 311 -9.76 -1.27 39.47
CA TYR A 311 -10.58 -0.47 40.39
C TYR A 311 -12.05 -0.81 40.16
N GLU A 312 -12.81 -1.09 41.22
CA GLU A 312 -14.22 -1.52 41.15
C GLU A 312 -14.46 -2.70 40.19
N GLY A 313 -13.48 -3.61 40.13
CA GLY A 313 -13.51 -4.79 39.25
C GLY A 313 -13.22 -4.52 37.77
N LYS A 314 -12.80 -3.30 37.40
CA LYS A 314 -12.49 -2.91 36.02
C LYS A 314 -11.06 -2.40 35.86
N ASP A 315 -10.40 -2.74 34.75
CA ASP A 315 -9.09 -2.21 34.40
C ASP A 315 -9.18 -0.70 34.21
N SER A 316 -8.48 0.04 35.06
CA SER A 316 -8.59 1.49 35.16
C SER A 316 -7.23 2.14 35.33
N TYR A 317 -7.11 3.36 34.84
CA TYR A 317 -6.06 4.27 35.27
C TYR A 317 -6.48 4.94 36.56
N VAL A 318 -5.58 4.99 37.53
CA VAL A 318 -5.79 5.65 38.81
C VAL A 318 -4.62 6.58 39.06
N ALA A 319 -4.90 7.88 39.03
CA ALA A 319 -3.97 8.93 39.40
C ALA A 319 -4.28 9.40 40.82
N PHE A 320 -3.24 9.76 41.57
CA PHE A 320 -3.41 10.39 42.87
C PHE A 320 -2.43 11.53 43.09
N SER A 321 -2.80 12.44 43.99
CA SER A 321 -1.93 13.49 44.52
C SER A 321 -2.22 13.72 46.00
N LYS A 322 -1.17 13.79 46.82
CA LYS A 322 -1.24 14.12 48.24
C LYS A 322 -1.22 15.63 48.45
N MET A 323 -1.99 16.08 49.43
CA MET A 323 -1.95 17.42 49.95
C MET A 323 -0.85 17.56 51.01
N ALA A 324 -0.13 18.68 50.98
CA ALA A 324 0.96 18.93 51.93
C ALA A 324 0.44 19.29 53.33
N GLU A 325 -0.67 20.02 53.42
CA GLU A 325 -1.23 20.50 54.70
C GLU A 325 -1.80 19.38 55.58
N THR A 326 -2.60 18.48 54.99
CA THR A 326 -3.35 17.45 55.73
C THR A 326 -2.88 16.02 55.47
N GLY A 327 -2.06 15.80 54.43
CA GLY A 327 -1.70 14.46 53.95
C GLY A 327 -2.83 13.74 53.21
N TRP A 328 -3.95 14.41 52.94
CA TRP A 328 -5.07 13.81 52.18
C TRP A 328 -4.67 13.45 50.77
N ILE A 329 -5.26 12.38 50.25
CA ILE A 329 -4.95 11.84 48.94
C ILE A 329 -6.18 12.02 48.04
N PHE A 330 -6.01 12.83 47.00
CA PHE A 330 -7.04 13.05 45.99
C PHE A 330 -6.76 12.07 44.87
N CYS A 331 -7.78 11.34 44.43
CA CYS A 331 -7.64 10.36 43.37
C CYS A 331 -8.65 10.60 42.24
N ALA A 332 -8.22 10.29 41.02
CA ALA A 332 -9.03 10.30 39.82
C ALA A 332 -8.84 8.98 39.09
N THR A 333 -9.95 8.40 38.63
CA THR A 333 -9.98 7.13 37.91
C THR A 333 -10.61 7.31 36.54
N ILE A 334 -10.22 6.48 35.57
CA ILE A 334 -10.95 6.29 34.30
C ILE A 334 -10.75 4.85 33.81
N GLU A 335 -11.76 4.25 33.22
CA GLU A 335 -11.65 2.89 32.70
C GLU A 335 -10.73 2.85 31.48
N THR A 336 -9.82 1.87 31.44
CA THR A 336 -8.89 1.65 30.32
C THR A 336 -9.65 1.38 29.02
N GLY A 337 -10.82 0.75 29.13
CA GLY A 337 -11.72 0.50 28.00
C GLY A 337 -12.17 1.78 27.30
N GLU A 338 -12.53 2.82 28.06
CA GLU A 338 -12.93 4.12 27.49
C GLU A 338 -11.75 4.79 26.77
N VAL A 339 -10.56 4.77 27.38
CA VAL A 339 -9.34 5.38 26.81
C VAL A 339 -8.95 4.73 25.47
N THR A 340 -9.15 3.42 25.36
CA THR A 340 -8.71 2.63 24.19
C THR A 340 -9.82 2.42 23.14
N ALA A 341 -11.09 2.67 23.49
CA ALA A 341 -12.23 2.49 22.59
C ALA A 341 -12.07 3.24 21.25
N PRO A 342 -11.65 4.52 21.19
CA PRO A 342 -11.48 5.22 19.92
C PRO A 342 -10.46 4.56 18.99
N ALA A 343 -9.37 4.01 19.55
CA ALA A 343 -8.35 3.31 18.77
C ALA A 343 -8.83 1.95 18.24
N LEU A 344 -9.69 1.27 19.00
CA LEU A 344 -10.32 0.00 18.61
C LEU A 344 -11.40 0.21 17.54
N GLU A 345 -12.22 1.25 17.67
CA GLU A 345 -13.23 1.61 16.68
C GLU A 345 -12.60 2.02 15.34
N ALA A 346 -11.54 2.85 15.39
CA ALA A 346 -10.79 3.23 14.20
C ALA A 346 -10.15 2.01 13.51
N LYS A 347 -9.66 1.04 14.29
CA LYS A 347 -9.16 -0.24 13.75
C LYS A 347 -10.26 -1.04 13.07
N ALA A 348 -11.41 -1.20 13.73
CA ALA A 348 -12.54 -1.93 13.16
C ALA A 348 -13.04 -1.30 11.84
N GLN A 349 -13.07 0.03 11.76
CA GLN A 349 -13.39 0.74 10.51
C GLN A 349 -12.34 0.48 9.42
N ASN A 350 -11.05 0.52 9.76
CA ASN A 350 -9.98 0.22 8.82
C ASN A 350 -10.02 -1.25 8.33
N ASP A 351 -10.38 -2.19 9.18
CA ASP A 351 -10.52 -3.60 8.80
C ASP A 351 -11.64 -3.77 7.76
N ILE A 352 -12.79 -3.12 7.96
CA ILE A 352 -13.91 -3.11 6.99
C ILE A 352 -13.50 -2.47 5.66
N LEU A 353 -12.79 -1.34 5.71
CA LEU A 353 -12.27 -0.67 4.51
C LEU A 353 -11.24 -1.53 3.77
N THR A 354 -10.43 -2.28 4.49
CA THR A 354 -9.42 -3.21 3.94
C THR A 354 -10.12 -4.36 3.23
N GLU A 355 -11.12 -5.00 3.85
CA GLU A 355 -11.91 -6.04 3.20
C GLU A 355 -12.62 -5.54 1.93
N THR A 356 -13.21 -4.36 1.99
CA THR A 356 -13.92 -3.76 0.85
C THR A 356 -12.95 -3.44 -0.29
N SER A 357 -11.80 -2.85 0.04
CA SER A 357 -10.74 -2.55 -0.93
C SER A 357 -10.19 -3.81 -1.58
N GLN A 358 -10.03 -4.90 -0.81
CA GLN A 358 -9.62 -6.20 -1.33
C GLN A 358 -10.62 -6.77 -2.34
N ARG A 359 -11.92 -6.73 -2.04
CA ARG A 359 -12.96 -7.19 -2.99
C ARG A 359 -12.94 -6.37 -4.28
N ASN A 360 -12.92 -5.04 -4.16
CA ASN A 360 -12.85 -4.15 -5.32
C ASN A 360 -11.60 -4.41 -6.18
N MET A 361 -10.46 -4.69 -5.54
CA MET A 361 -9.21 -4.99 -6.24
C MET A 361 -9.28 -6.34 -6.98
N GLN A 362 -9.88 -7.37 -6.36
CA GLN A 362 -10.14 -8.65 -7.04
C GLN A 362 -11.03 -8.46 -8.27
N ASP A 363 -12.11 -7.69 -8.15
CA ASP A 363 -13.02 -7.40 -9.26
C ASP A 363 -12.31 -6.62 -10.39
N GLN A 364 -11.45 -5.66 -10.05
CA GLN A 364 -10.63 -4.95 -11.03
C GLN A 364 -9.67 -5.89 -11.76
N ILE A 365 -9.03 -6.83 -11.06
CA ILE A 365 -8.16 -7.83 -11.69
C ILE A 365 -8.94 -8.72 -12.63
N PHE A 366 -10.12 -9.20 -12.25
CA PHE A 366 -10.97 -9.98 -13.16
C PHE A 366 -11.36 -9.18 -14.40
N ASN A 367 -11.68 -7.89 -14.26
CA ASN A 367 -11.98 -7.01 -15.39
C ASN A 367 -10.76 -6.80 -16.31
N ILE A 368 -9.57 -6.59 -15.74
CA ILE A 368 -8.32 -6.48 -16.51
C ILE A 368 -8.01 -7.79 -17.25
N LEU A 369 -8.15 -8.94 -16.58
CA LEU A 369 -7.97 -10.26 -17.21
C LEU A 369 -8.96 -10.49 -18.35
N ARG A 370 -10.20 -10.02 -18.21
CA ARG A 370 -11.22 -10.08 -19.27
C ARG A 370 -10.83 -9.24 -20.48
N LEU A 371 -10.33 -8.02 -20.25
CA LEU A 371 -9.83 -7.16 -21.33
C LEU A 371 -8.62 -7.78 -22.05
N PHE A 372 -7.69 -8.39 -21.31
CA PHE A 372 -6.57 -9.12 -21.91
C PHE A 372 -7.04 -10.31 -22.76
N MET A 373 -8.01 -11.10 -22.27
CA MET A 373 -8.58 -12.20 -23.05
C MET A 373 -9.22 -11.71 -24.36
N ILE A 374 -9.97 -10.60 -24.33
CA ILE A 374 -10.56 -10.00 -25.52
C ILE A 374 -9.46 -9.52 -26.48
N PHE A 375 -8.49 -8.76 -25.98
CA PHE A 375 -7.37 -8.24 -26.78
C PHE A 375 -6.60 -9.38 -27.46
N PHE A 376 -6.29 -10.45 -26.74
CA PHE A 376 -5.60 -11.61 -27.29
C PHE A 376 -6.43 -12.43 -28.26
N SER A 377 -7.75 -12.52 -28.03
CA SER A 377 -8.67 -13.12 -29.00
C SER A 377 -8.66 -12.34 -30.32
N ILE A 378 -8.74 -11.00 -30.26
CA ILE A 378 -8.66 -10.13 -31.43
C ILE A 378 -7.31 -10.28 -32.14
N MET A 379 -6.20 -10.19 -31.40
CA MET A 379 -4.86 -10.35 -31.95
C MET A 379 -4.68 -11.71 -32.62
N GLY A 380 -5.17 -12.79 -32.00
CA GLY A 380 -5.15 -14.14 -32.57
C GLY A 380 -5.91 -14.22 -33.89
N ILE A 381 -7.11 -13.62 -33.96
CA ILE A 381 -7.88 -13.52 -35.20
C ILE A 381 -7.11 -12.73 -36.26
N THR A 382 -6.47 -11.61 -35.89
CA THR A 382 -5.67 -10.79 -36.81
C THR A 382 -4.46 -11.56 -37.37
N VAL A 383 -3.76 -12.34 -36.53
CA VAL A 383 -2.63 -13.19 -36.96
C VAL A 383 -3.10 -14.28 -37.93
N VAL A 384 -4.24 -14.91 -37.67
CA VAL A 384 -4.82 -15.92 -38.57
C VAL A 384 -5.25 -15.28 -39.90
N MET A 385 -5.93 -14.13 -39.86
CA MET A 385 -6.37 -13.40 -41.06
C MET A 385 -5.19 -12.96 -41.94
N THR A 386 -4.17 -12.34 -41.35
CA THR A 386 -2.96 -11.91 -42.06
C THR A 386 -2.19 -13.09 -42.64
N SER A 387 -2.12 -14.20 -41.90
CA SER A 387 -1.54 -15.45 -42.36
C SER A 387 -2.24 -16.04 -43.61
N PHE A 388 -3.58 -16.05 -43.60
CA PHE A 388 -4.36 -16.46 -44.77
C PHE A 388 -4.15 -15.50 -45.95
N ALA A 389 -4.12 -14.19 -45.69
CA ALA A 389 -3.86 -13.18 -46.71
C ALA A 389 -2.50 -13.39 -47.38
N VAL A 390 -1.40 -13.50 -46.63
CA VAL A 390 -0.04 -13.75 -47.15
C VAL A 390 0.04 -15.05 -47.94
N THR A 391 -0.67 -16.10 -47.50
CA THR A 391 -0.73 -17.37 -48.24
C THR A 391 -1.42 -17.18 -49.60
N GLY A 392 -2.52 -16.41 -49.63
CA GLY A 392 -3.30 -16.13 -50.83
C GLY A 392 -2.61 -15.20 -51.82
N THR A 393 -2.02 -14.10 -51.34
CA THR A 393 -1.48 -13.01 -52.19
C THR A 393 -0.03 -13.21 -52.57
N ILE A 394 0.78 -13.85 -51.72
CA ILE A 394 2.22 -14.02 -51.99
C ILE A 394 2.54 -15.49 -52.28
N THR A 395 2.18 -16.40 -51.37
CA THR A 395 2.72 -17.77 -51.44
C THR A 395 2.14 -18.59 -52.58
N ARG A 396 0.82 -18.53 -52.81
CA ARG A 396 0.16 -19.29 -53.89
C ARG A 396 0.62 -18.84 -55.30
N PRO A 397 0.69 -17.53 -55.63
CA PRO A 397 1.21 -17.09 -56.92
C PRO A 397 2.66 -17.52 -57.17
N ILE A 398 3.55 -17.42 -56.18
CA ILE A 398 4.93 -17.90 -56.29
C ILE A 398 5.00 -19.42 -56.54
N GLN A 399 4.17 -20.21 -55.84
CA GLN A 399 4.10 -21.66 -56.08
C GLN A 399 3.61 -22.01 -57.49
N ARG A 400 2.59 -21.28 -57.99
CA ARG A 400 2.11 -21.43 -59.37
C ARG A 400 3.20 -21.08 -60.37
N LEU A 401 3.86 -19.93 -60.20
CA LEU A 401 4.97 -19.49 -61.04
C LEU A 401 6.09 -20.54 -61.07
N ALA A 402 6.51 -21.04 -59.91
CA ALA A 402 7.51 -22.11 -59.82
C ALA A 402 7.07 -23.39 -60.57
N SER A 403 5.80 -23.78 -60.46
CA SER A 403 5.27 -24.95 -61.18
C SER A 403 5.20 -24.74 -62.70
N SER A 404 4.87 -23.54 -63.16
CA SER A 404 4.85 -23.20 -64.60
C SER A 404 6.25 -23.16 -65.19
N VAL A 405 7.23 -22.65 -64.45
CA VAL A 405 8.65 -22.68 -64.87
C VAL A 405 9.13 -24.13 -65.08
N LEU A 406 8.72 -25.06 -64.21
CA LEU A 406 9.03 -26.49 -64.39
C LEU A 406 8.39 -27.09 -65.66
N LYS A 407 7.19 -26.64 -66.07
CA LYS A 407 6.55 -27.07 -67.32
C LYS A 407 7.27 -26.53 -68.55
N ILE A 408 7.67 -25.26 -68.54
CA ILE A 408 8.45 -24.63 -69.60
C ILE A 408 9.76 -25.41 -69.80
N GLY A 409 10.44 -25.80 -68.70
CA GLY A 409 11.65 -26.63 -68.75
C GLY A 409 11.47 -28.03 -69.38
N LYS A 410 10.25 -28.55 -69.47
CA LYS A 410 9.92 -29.82 -70.14
C LYS A 410 9.55 -29.67 -71.62
N GLY A 411 9.59 -28.46 -72.16
CA GLY A 411 9.27 -28.17 -73.56
C GLY A 411 7.81 -27.81 -73.82
N GLU A 412 7.00 -27.57 -72.78
CA GLU A 412 5.59 -27.19 -72.89
C GLU A 412 5.43 -25.65 -72.94
N PHE A 413 5.56 -25.06 -74.12
CA PHE A 413 5.53 -23.59 -74.30
C PHE A 413 4.14 -22.99 -74.60
N ASN A 414 3.06 -23.75 -74.45
CA ASN A 414 1.73 -23.33 -74.91
C ASN A 414 0.84 -22.70 -73.82
N GLU A 415 1.22 -22.81 -72.54
CA GLU A 415 0.48 -22.19 -71.43
C GLU A 415 1.25 -20.99 -70.89
N LYS A 416 0.65 -19.80 -70.90
CA LYS A 416 1.23 -18.60 -70.25
C LYS A 416 0.92 -18.59 -68.75
N ILE A 417 1.79 -17.96 -67.97
CA ILE A 417 1.59 -17.73 -66.54
C ILE A 417 0.58 -16.58 -66.37
N PRO A 418 -0.55 -16.78 -65.66
CA PRO A 418 -1.51 -15.70 -65.46
C PRO A 418 -0.90 -14.60 -64.56
N VAL A 419 -0.98 -13.35 -65.01
CA VAL A 419 -0.54 -12.17 -64.25
C VAL A 419 -1.70 -11.71 -63.36
N GLU A 420 -1.77 -12.27 -62.16
CA GLU A 420 -2.88 -12.07 -61.22
C GLU A 420 -2.64 -10.93 -60.20
N SER A 421 -1.41 -10.40 -60.11
CA SER A 421 -1.03 -9.35 -59.16
C SER A 421 -0.38 -8.15 -59.87
N GLY A 422 -0.49 -6.95 -59.28
CA GLY A 422 0.17 -5.73 -59.75
C GLY A 422 1.48 -5.40 -59.02
N ASP A 423 1.93 -6.30 -58.15
CA ASP A 423 3.14 -6.16 -57.34
C ASP A 423 4.38 -6.80 -58.01
N GLU A 424 5.46 -6.98 -57.25
CA GLU A 424 6.70 -7.62 -57.70
C GLU A 424 6.48 -9.05 -58.20
N VAL A 425 5.49 -9.78 -57.66
CA VAL A 425 5.16 -11.14 -58.11
C VAL A 425 4.47 -11.10 -59.48
N GLY A 426 3.61 -10.10 -59.69
CA GLY A 426 3.01 -9.81 -60.99
C GLY A 426 4.04 -9.47 -62.06
N GLN A 427 4.95 -8.54 -61.75
CA GLN A 427 6.05 -8.17 -62.64
C GLN A 427 6.93 -9.37 -62.97
N LEU A 428 7.22 -10.23 -62.00
CA LEU A 428 7.98 -11.45 -62.23
C LEU A 428 7.25 -12.41 -63.18
N ALA A 429 5.94 -12.60 -63.02
CA ALA A 429 5.13 -13.42 -63.92
C ALA A 429 5.18 -12.89 -65.37
N ASP A 430 5.08 -11.58 -65.55
CA ASP A 430 5.15 -10.93 -66.85
C ASP A 430 6.51 -11.13 -67.53
N ARG A 431 7.61 -10.92 -66.79
CA ARG A 431 8.98 -11.17 -67.26
C ARG A 431 9.18 -12.64 -67.68
N PHE A 432 8.62 -13.59 -66.94
CA PHE A 432 8.68 -15.00 -67.30
C PHE A 432 7.90 -15.32 -68.59
N ASN A 433 6.74 -14.67 -68.80
CA ASN A 433 5.99 -14.82 -70.04
C ASN A 433 6.77 -14.29 -71.25
N THR A 434 7.47 -13.15 -71.12
CA THR A 434 8.34 -12.63 -72.19
C THR A 434 9.44 -13.64 -72.54
N MET A 435 10.13 -14.20 -71.53
CA MET A 435 11.16 -15.21 -71.73
C MET A 435 10.61 -16.48 -72.41
N GLN A 436 9.39 -16.91 -72.06
CA GLN A 436 8.72 -18.05 -72.69
C GLN A 436 8.46 -17.80 -74.18
N ASP A 437 8.00 -16.61 -74.55
CA ASP A 437 7.75 -16.23 -75.95
C ASP A 437 9.06 -16.23 -76.76
N ASP A 438 10.14 -15.68 -76.19
CA ASP A 438 11.46 -15.68 -76.82
C ASP A 438 11.98 -17.09 -77.05
N LEU A 439 11.87 -17.98 -76.05
CA LEU A 439 12.24 -19.40 -76.17
C LEU A 439 11.43 -20.12 -77.26
N LYS A 440 10.12 -19.88 -77.33
CA LYS A 440 9.25 -20.48 -78.35
C LYS A 440 9.64 -20.04 -79.76
N ASN A 441 9.87 -18.75 -79.95
CA ASN A 441 10.32 -18.18 -81.22
C ASN A 441 11.68 -18.75 -81.64
N TYR A 442 12.61 -18.88 -80.68
CA TYR A 442 13.91 -19.50 -80.91
C TYR A 442 13.80 -20.95 -81.38
N MET A 443 12.95 -21.76 -80.74
CA MET A 443 12.71 -23.16 -81.15
C MET A 443 12.05 -23.27 -82.53
N GLN A 444 11.12 -22.38 -82.88
CA GLN A 444 10.50 -22.36 -84.20
C GLN A 444 11.50 -22.00 -85.30
N ASN A 445 12.38 -21.04 -85.06
CA ASN A 445 13.45 -20.67 -85.97
C ASN A 445 14.42 -21.84 -86.21
N ILE A 446 14.81 -22.58 -85.16
CA ILE A 446 15.63 -23.78 -85.32
C ILE A 446 14.94 -24.84 -86.17
N LYS A 447 13.66 -25.14 -85.91
CA LYS A 447 12.90 -26.12 -86.72
C LYS A 447 12.86 -25.75 -88.20
N LYS A 448 12.67 -24.47 -88.51
CA LYS A 448 12.62 -23.96 -89.90
C LYS A 448 13.97 -24.11 -90.61
N VAL A 449 15.08 -23.79 -89.93
CA VAL A 449 16.44 -23.93 -90.50
C VAL A 449 16.80 -25.39 -90.73
N THR A 450 16.44 -26.29 -89.81
CA THR A 450 16.71 -27.73 -89.97
C THR A 450 15.95 -28.33 -91.15
N ALA A 451 14.67 -27.97 -91.33
CA ALA A 451 13.84 -28.46 -92.44
C ALA A 451 14.34 -27.99 -93.82
N GLU A 452 14.81 -26.75 -93.95
CA GLU A 452 15.35 -26.24 -95.21
C GLU A 452 16.66 -26.96 -95.59
N LYS A 453 17.50 -27.30 -94.60
CA LYS A 453 18.75 -28.03 -94.82
C LYS A 453 18.52 -29.46 -95.31
N GLU A 454 17.52 -30.16 -94.76
CA GLU A 454 17.16 -31.51 -95.23
C GLU A 454 16.68 -31.50 -96.69
N ARG A 455 15.88 -30.51 -97.11
CA ARG A 455 15.39 -30.40 -98.49
C ARG A 455 16.53 -30.28 -99.52
N ILE A 456 17.54 -29.46 -99.22
CA ILE A 456 18.72 -29.26 -100.09
C ILE A 456 19.51 -30.56 -100.25
N GLY A 457 19.65 -31.35 -99.18
CA GLY A 457 20.34 -32.64 -99.23
C GLY A 457 19.68 -33.63 -100.19
N THR A 458 18.34 -33.68 -100.20
CA THR A 458 17.57 -34.55 -101.09
C THR A 458 17.73 -34.16 -102.55
N GLU A 459 17.64 -32.87 -102.89
CA GLU A 459 17.83 -32.36 -104.25
C GLU A 459 19.22 -32.69 -104.81
N LEU A 460 20.27 -32.57 -103.97
CA LEU A 460 21.65 -32.86 -104.37
C LEU A 460 21.90 -34.36 -104.66
N SER A 461 21.24 -35.25 -103.92
CA SER A 461 21.32 -36.70 -104.13
C SER A 461 20.78 -37.13 -105.50
N VAL A 462 19.74 -36.46 -105.99
CA VAL A 462 19.15 -36.72 -107.31
C VAL A 462 20.13 -36.34 -108.43
N ALA A 463 20.78 -35.17 -108.31
CA ALA A 463 21.77 -34.72 -109.28
C ALA A 463 22.98 -35.67 -109.39
N THR A 464 23.40 -36.23 -108.26
CA THR A 464 24.47 -37.24 -108.19
C THR A 464 24.13 -38.48 -109.01
N ASN A 465 22.92 -39.02 -108.81
CA ASN A 465 22.45 -40.21 -109.52
C ASN A 465 22.33 -39.98 -111.03
N ILE A 466 21.85 -38.82 -111.47
CA ILE A 466 21.76 -38.48 -112.89
C ILE A 466 23.17 -38.48 -113.52
N GLN A 467 24.13 -37.84 -112.86
CA GLN A 467 25.50 -37.73 -113.35
C GLN A 467 26.17 -39.10 -113.53
N ALA A 468 25.98 -40.03 -112.58
CA ALA A 468 26.55 -41.36 -112.67
C ALA A 468 26.04 -42.18 -113.87
N HIS A 469 24.76 -42.02 -114.25
CA HIS A 469 24.16 -42.74 -115.39
C HIS A 469 24.55 -42.20 -116.77
N MET A 470 25.17 -41.01 -116.84
CA MET A 470 25.65 -40.43 -118.10
C MET A 470 26.98 -41.04 -118.58
N LEU A 471 27.66 -41.77 -117.70
CA LEU A 471 28.88 -42.50 -118.01
C LEU A 471 28.56 -43.90 -118.53
N PRO A 472 29.37 -44.47 -119.44
CA PRO A 472 29.20 -45.85 -119.85
C PRO A 472 29.35 -46.80 -118.66
N THR A 473 28.29 -47.54 -118.35
CA THR A 473 28.23 -48.43 -117.18
C THR A 473 27.97 -49.89 -117.55
N VAL A 474 27.74 -50.17 -118.83
CA VAL A 474 27.49 -51.52 -119.35
C VAL A 474 28.80 -52.10 -119.89
N PHE A 475 29.21 -53.25 -119.33
CA PHE A 475 30.44 -53.95 -119.69
C PHE A 475 30.16 -55.46 -119.84
N PRO A 476 30.70 -56.15 -120.87
CA PRO A 476 31.51 -55.62 -121.97
C PRO A 476 30.63 -54.79 -122.93
N PRO A 477 31.09 -53.62 -123.40
CA PRO A 477 30.22 -52.71 -124.17
C PRO A 477 29.95 -53.20 -125.59
N TYR A 478 30.81 -54.07 -126.13
CA TYR A 478 30.71 -54.63 -127.48
C TYR A 478 30.88 -56.16 -127.46
N PRO A 479 29.85 -56.93 -127.08
CA PRO A 479 29.95 -58.39 -126.93
C PRO A 479 30.32 -59.13 -128.23
N ASP A 480 29.98 -58.55 -129.38
CA ASP A 480 30.17 -59.14 -130.71
C ASP A 480 31.57 -58.86 -131.31
N ARG A 481 32.44 -58.16 -130.58
CA ARG A 481 33.80 -57.74 -130.99
C ARG A 481 34.84 -58.41 -130.08
N PRO A 482 35.24 -59.67 -130.33
CA PRO A 482 36.16 -60.42 -129.46
C PRO A 482 37.58 -59.84 -129.41
N GLU A 483 37.92 -58.91 -130.31
CA GLU A 483 39.22 -58.24 -130.36
C GLU A 483 39.48 -57.25 -129.21
N ILE A 484 38.46 -56.77 -128.49
CA ILE A 484 38.59 -55.73 -127.45
C ILE A 484 37.72 -56.06 -126.22
N ASP A 485 38.31 -55.99 -125.02
CA ASP A 485 37.61 -56.11 -123.73
C ASP A 485 37.89 -54.87 -122.85
N ILE A 486 36.85 -54.27 -122.26
CA ILE A 486 36.91 -52.97 -121.57
C ILE A 486 36.09 -52.98 -120.28
N TYR A 487 36.63 -52.31 -119.26
CA TYR A 487 35.96 -52.01 -118.00
C TYR A 487 36.35 -50.61 -117.50
N ALA A 488 35.42 -49.88 -116.86
CA ALA A 488 35.70 -48.60 -116.23
C ALA A 488 34.82 -48.35 -114.99
N SER A 489 35.32 -47.50 -114.08
CA SER A 489 34.62 -47.06 -112.87
C SER A 489 35.08 -45.66 -112.45
N MET A 490 34.24 -44.92 -111.72
CA MET A 490 34.56 -43.58 -111.22
C MET A 490 33.88 -43.33 -109.87
N ASN A 491 34.60 -42.71 -108.93
CA ASN A 491 34.05 -42.36 -107.61
C ASN A 491 34.31 -40.87 -107.28
N PRO A 492 33.27 -40.00 -107.29
CA PRO A 492 33.43 -38.57 -107.03
C PRO A 492 33.87 -38.23 -105.60
N ALA A 493 34.63 -37.14 -105.43
CA ALA A 493 35.08 -36.66 -104.11
C ALA A 493 34.06 -35.78 -103.33
N LYS A 494 32.98 -35.35 -104.00
CA LYS A 494 31.84 -34.61 -103.45
C LYS A 494 30.56 -35.24 -104.03
N GLU A 495 29.39 -34.72 -103.66
CA GLU A 495 28.10 -35.21 -104.15
C GLU A 495 28.06 -35.28 -105.69
N VAL A 496 28.65 -34.33 -106.43
CA VAL A 496 28.75 -34.42 -107.91
C VAL A 496 30.16 -34.06 -108.43
N GLY A 497 30.70 -34.88 -109.36
CA GLY A 497 32.04 -34.73 -109.96
C GLY A 497 32.03 -34.20 -111.40
N GLY A 498 33.15 -33.59 -111.82
CA GLY A 498 33.36 -33.08 -113.19
C GLY A 498 34.13 -34.03 -114.10
N ASP A 499 34.88 -34.96 -113.52
CA ASP A 499 35.65 -35.99 -114.23
C ASP A 499 34.70 -36.93 -115.00
N PHE A 500 35.13 -37.42 -116.16
CA PHE A 500 34.39 -38.41 -116.94
C PHE A 500 35.27 -39.28 -117.82
N TYR A 501 34.67 -40.37 -118.26
CA TYR A 501 35.19 -41.19 -119.34
C TYR A 501 34.08 -41.53 -120.36
N ASP A 502 34.48 -41.79 -121.60
CA ASP A 502 33.63 -42.37 -122.63
C ASP A 502 34.46 -43.29 -123.52
N PHE A 503 33.78 -44.19 -124.22
CA PHE A 503 34.43 -45.02 -125.23
C PHE A 503 33.43 -45.41 -126.33
N PHE A 504 33.87 -45.36 -127.57
CA PHE A 504 33.05 -45.66 -128.74
C PHE A 504 33.91 -45.92 -129.99
N PHE A 505 33.35 -46.60 -130.98
CA PHE A 505 33.97 -46.72 -132.30
C PHE A 505 33.68 -45.45 -133.12
N ALA A 506 34.71 -44.88 -133.73
CA ALA A 506 34.59 -43.76 -134.68
C ALA A 506 34.11 -44.27 -136.06
N ASP A 507 34.63 -45.42 -136.49
CA ASP A 507 34.23 -46.15 -137.70
C ASP A 507 34.34 -47.68 -137.49
N GLU A 508 34.21 -48.50 -138.55
CA GLU A 508 34.25 -49.96 -138.45
C GLU A 508 35.56 -50.55 -137.89
N THR A 509 36.65 -49.77 -137.88
CA THR A 509 38.01 -50.22 -137.56
C THR A 509 38.72 -49.38 -136.49
N HIS A 510 38.28 -48.15 -136.20
CA HIS A 510 38.92 -47.25 -135.24
C HIS A 510 38.13 -47.10 -133.94
N PHE A 511 38.78 -47.40 -132.81
CA PHE A 511 38.22 -47.30 -131.48
C PHE A 511 38.74 -46.05 -130.75
N ALA A 512 37.84 -45.23 -130.19
CA ALA A 512 38.15 -44.03 -129.44
C ALA A 512 37.84 -44.21 -127.95
N MET A 513 38.76 -43.77 -127.10
CA MET A 513 38.59 -43.69 -125.65
C MET A 513 38.84 -42.25 -125.20
N VAL A 514 37.94 -41.73 -124.37
CA VAL A 514 38.00 -40.38 -123.81
C VAL A 514 38.08 -40.50 -122.30
N ILE A 515 39.07 -39.85 -121.71
CA ILE A 515 39.16 -39.66 -120.26
C ILE A 515 39.51 -38.19 -120.05
N ALA A 516 38.71 -37.48 -119.26
CA ALA A 516 38.89 -36.05 -119.05
C ALA A 516 38.51 -35.64 -117.62
N ASP A 517 39.19 -34.60 -117.15
CA ASP A 517 38.91 -33.91 -115.89
C ASP A 517 38.40 -32.49 -116.21
N VAL A 518 37.30 -32.09 -115.56
CA VAL A 518 36.72 -30.75 -115.68
C VAL A 518 37.06 -29.98 -114.40
N SER A 519 37.81 -28.88 -114.54
CA SER A 519 38.19 -28.02 -113.42
C SER A 519 36.97 -27.49 -112.65
N GLY A 520 36.81 -27.93 -111.39
CA GLY A 520 35.70 -27.58 -110.51
C GLY A 520 35.03 -28.82 -109.89
N LYS A 521 34.11 -28.62 -108.94
CA LYS A 521 33.30 -29.71 -108.33
C LYS A 521 31.87 -29.22 -108.08
N GLY A 522 30.90 -30.14 -108.05
CA GLY A 522 29.48 -29.82 -107.89
C GLY A 522 28.72 -29.65 -109.21
N VAL A 523 27.47 -29.20 -109.13
CA VAL A 523 26.49 -29.22 -110.25
C VAL A 523 26.99 -28.54 -111.54
N PRO A 524 27.63 -27.35 -111.54
CA PRO A 524 28.08 -26.72 -112.78
C PRO A 524 29.17 -27.53 -113.52
N ALA A 525 30.11 -28.13 -112.79
CA ALA A 525 31.16 -28.95 -113.38
C ALA A 525 30.59 -30.23 -114.01
N ALA A 526 29.60 -30.83 -113.36
CA ALA A 526 28.89 -32.01 -113.87
C ALA A 526 28.08 -31.73 -115.15
N LEU A 527 27.46 -30.55 -115.27
CA LEU A 527 26.77 -30.16 -116.50
C LEU A 527 27.75 -29.92 -117.66
N PHE A 528 28.87 -29.26 -117.38
CA PHE A 528 29.91 -29.03 -118.37
C PHE A 528 30.51 -30.33 -118.89
N MET A 529 30.71 -31.30 -117.99
CA MET A 529 31.10 -32.67 -118.32
C MET A 529 30.17 -33.31 -119.34
N VAL A 530 28.85 -33.33 -119.08
CA VAL A 530 27.87 -33.98 -119.97
C VAL A 530 27.87 -33.36 -121.37
N ILE A 531 27.92 -32.03 -121.43
CA ILE A 531 27.95 -31.29 -122.71
C ILE A 531 29.23 -31.63 -123.48
N THR A 532 30.38 -31.61 -122.81
CA THR A 532 31.68 -31.88 -123.44
C THR A 532 31.78 -33.32 -123.94
N LYS A 533 31.34 -34.30 -123.14
CA LYS A 533 31.28 -35.73 -123.52
C LYS A 533 30.47 -35.94 -124.79
N THR A 534 29.29 -35.31 -124.87
CA THR A 534 28.41 -35.40 -126.04
C THR A 534 29.04 -34.78 -127.27
N LEU A 535 29.60 -33.57 -127.14
CA LEU A 535 30.24 -32.86 -128.25
C LEU A 535 31.45 -33.62 -128.80
N ILE A 536 32.28 -34.21 -127.93
CA ILE A 536 33.43 -35.02 -128.35
C ILE A 536 32.94 -36.23 -129.16
N LYS A 537 31.93 -36.94 -128.66
CA LYS A 537 31.39 -38.12 -129.34
C LYS A 537 30.79 -37.78 -130.71
N ASP A 538 29.96 -36.74 -130.77
CA ASP A 538 29.30 -36.31 -132.01
C ASP A 538 30.32 -35.87 -133.07
N HIS A 539 31.37 -35.14 -132.67
CA HIS A 539 32.37 -34.66 -133.62
C HIS A 539 33.23 -35.80 -134.18
N VAL A 540 33.58 -36.78 -133.35
CA VAL A 540 34.40 -37.93 -133.76
C VAL A 540 33.62 -38.90 -134.64
N GLN A 541 32.30 -39.05 -134.47
CA GLN A 541 31.46 -39.90 -135.34
C GLN A 541 31.08 -39.24 -136.69
N GLN A 542 31.36 -37.95 -136.86
CA GLN A 542 31.12 -37.21 -138.12
C GLN A 542 32.38 -37.09 -139.00
N MET A 543 33.56 -37.46 -138.48
CA MET A 543 34.79 -37.61 -139.24
C MET A 543 34.83 -38.97 -139.92
#